data_AF-A0A1M3FB03-F1
#
_entry.id   AF-A0A1M3FB03-F1
#
_cell.length_a   1.000
_cell.length_b   1.000
_cell.length_c   1.000
_cell.angle_alpha   90.00
_cell.angle_beta   90.00
_cell.angle_gamma   90.00
#
_symmetry.space_group_name_H-M   'P 1'
#
loop_
_entity.id
_entity.type
_entity.pdbx_description
1 polymer ?
#
loop_
_entity_poly.entity_id
_entity_poly.type
_entity_poly.pdbx_seq_one_letter_code
_entity_poly.pdbx_strand_id
1 'polypeptide(L)'
;MRFTLDGESFDLTPEQVRSHLKGHHPENIREYWVDIDGQRWPVKQVIELATGARRPRFISTSARRWLQDVDFTVGSGGTVISRGAGPRVRTSAPDRSVDPTKLEEIDAVDVLVAFVWLGAGAVLLDTESLPQFPALPRLPGLYRMDFGLDGEAIRTFYVGEAVDLARRSRNYRQAKSDNSSQHTNRRIHKEIVSHLGGGGSIALAIATTVRWGDGEVLDLRLRSARRLAENAAVLLAQTQPGTRALNIDTELNGDADA
;
A
#
# COMPACT_ATOMS: atom_id res chain seq x y z
N MET A 1 -0.07 -3.36 -27.11
CA MET A 1 -1.08 -2.91 -26.13
C MET A 1 -1.49 -1.48 -26.46
N ARG A 2 -2.78 -1.14 -26.31
CA ARG A 2 -3.28 0.25 -26.36
C ARG A 2 -3.54 0.76 -24.94
N PHE A 3 -3.09 1.96 -24.61
CA PHE A 3 -3.39 2.59 -23.32
C PHE A 3 -3.65 4.08 -23.46
N THR A 4 -4.37 4.65 -22.49
CA THR A 4 -4.72 6.07 -22.50
C THR A 4 -3.93 6.82 -21.45
N LEU A 5 -3.32 7.94 -21.84
CA LEU A 5 -2.60 8.87 -20.97
C LEU A 5 -3.21 10.27 -21.14
N ASP A 6 -3.78 10.83 -20.07
CA ASP A 6 -4.51 12.12 -20.07
C ASP A 6 -5.56 12.28 -21.19
N GLY A 7 -6.26 11.20 -21.54
CA GLY A 7 -7.28 11.21 -22.61
C GLY A 7 -6.75 10.99 -24.03
N GLU A 8 -5.44 10.91 -24.21
CA GLU A 8 -4.79 10.59 -25.48
C GLU A 8 -4.46 9.09 -25.53
N SER A 9 -4.76 8.43 -26.65
CA SER A 9 -4.55 6.98 -26.81
C SER A 9 -3.20 6.70 -27.47
N PHE A 10 -2.42 5.83 -26.86
CA PHE A 10 -1.11 5.39 -27.33
C PHE A 10 -1.14 3.90 -27.62
N ASP A 11 -0.52 3.51 -28.73
CA ASP A 11 -0.22 2.12 -29.06
C ASP A 11 1.24 1.85 -28.73
N LEU A 12 1.48 0.77 -28.00
CA LEU A 12 2.80 0.30 -27.60
C LEU A 12 2.97 -1.14 -28.07
N THR A 13 3.88 -1.39 -28.99
CA THR A 13 4.33 -2.75 -29.36
C THR A 13 5.82 -2.93 -29.10
N PRO A 14 6.30 -4.17 -28.93
CA PRO A 14 7.73 -4.44 -28.76
C PRO A 14 8.58 -3.88 -29.91
N GLU A 15 8.09 -3.95 -31.15
CA GLU A 15 8.77 -3.45 -32.35
C GLU A 15 8.87 -1.93 -32.33
N GLN A 16 7.79 -1.24 -31.93
CA GLN A 16 7.78 0.21 -31.79
C GLN A 16 8.74 0.66 -30.70
N VAL A 17 8.74 0.00 -29.53
CA VAL A 17 9.67 0.29 -28.44
C VAL A 17 11.12 0.16 -28.91
N ARG A 18 11.49 -0.98 -29.51
CA ARG A 18 12.84 -1.21 -30.05
C ARG A 18 13.22 -0.17 -31.10
N SER A 19 12.31 0.18 -32.01
CA SER A 19 12.59 1.14 -33.08
C SER A 19 12.88 2.54 -32.53
N HIS A 20 12.13 3.00 -31.53
CA HIS A 20 12.30 4.34 -30.94
C HIS A 20 13.50 4.44 -30.00
N LEU A 21 14.01 3.32 -29.51
CA LEU A 21 15.24 3.27 -28.70
C LEU A 21 16.52 3.29 -29.53
N LYS A 22 16.44 3.04 -30.85
CA LYS A 22 17.63 3.04 -31.73
C LYS A 22 18.31 4.41 -31.67
N GLY A 23 19.61 4.40 -31.37
CA GLY A 23 20.43 5.61 -31.27
C GLY A 23 20.37 6.32 -29.91
N HIS A 24 19.58 5.81 -28.96
CA HIS A 24 19.59 6.30 -27.59
C HIS A 24 20.43 5.39 -26.68
N HIS A 25 20.83 5.92 -25.53
CA HIS A 25 21.52 5.16 -24.48
C HIS A 25 20.70 5.15 -23.19
N PRO A 26 20.71 4.05 -22.44
CA PRO A 26 20.07 4.00 -21.12
C PRO A 26 20.66 5.04 -20.17
N GLU A 27 19.78 5.76 -19.49
CA GLU A 27 20.15 6.59 -18.35
C GLU A 27 20.42 5.73 -17.11
N ASN A 28 20.89 6.38 -16.04
CA ASN A 28 21.13 5.72 -14.76
C ASN A 28 19.82 5.18 -14.16
N ILE A 29 19.79 3.87 -13.89
CA ILE A 29 18.64 3.17 -13.31
C ILE A 29 18.64 3.39 -11.79
N ARG A 30 17.65 4.13 -11.30
CA ARG A 30 17.47 4.39 -9.87
C ARG A 30 16.75 3.25 -9.15
N GLU A 31 15.65 2.77 -9.73
CA GLU A 31 14.73 1.87 -9.02
C GLU A 31 14.12 0.81 -9.94
N TYR A 32 13.45 1.23 -11.03
CA TYR A 32 12.77 0.31 -11.94
C TYR A 32 13.44 0.27 -13.30
N TRP A 33 13.60 -0.94 -13.84
CA TRP A 33 14.20 -1.17 -15.15
C TRP A 33 13.37 -2.12 -16.01
N VAL A 34 13.60 -2.03 -17.31
CA VAL A 34 13.12 -2.98 -18.34
C VAL A 34 14.32 -3.48 -19.13
N ASP A 35 14.38 -4.79 -19.39
CA ASP A 35 15.36 -5.38 -20.30
C ASP A 35 14.83 -5.34 -21.73
N ILE A 36 15.62 -4.74 -22.62
CA ILE A 36 15.34 -4.65 -24.04
C ILE A 36 16.58 -5.13 -24.76
N ASP A 37 16.46 -6.31 -25.37
CA ASP A 37 17.53 -6.99 -26.11
C ASP A 37 18.83 -7.17 -25.28
N GLY A 38 18.70 -7.49 -23.99
CA GLY A 38 19.81 -7.72 -23.06
C GLY A 38 20.39 -6.45 -22.41
N GLN A 39 19.83 -5.29 -22.73
CA GLN A 39 20.21 -4.00 -22.14
C GLN A 39 19.10 -3.52 -21.19
N ARG A 40 19.47 -3.15 -19.97
CA ARG A 40 18.53 -2.54 -19.02
C ARG A 40 18.37 -1.06 -19.26
N TRP A 41 17.12 -0.61 -19.24
CA TRP A 41 16.71 0.79 -19.38
C TRP A 41 15.80 1.22 -18.23
N PRO A 42 15.88 2.48 -17.77
CA PRO A 42 14.87 3.04 -16.88
C PRO A 42 13.49 3.01 -17.53
N VAL A 43 12.50 2.42 -16.83
CA VAL A 43 11.13 2.25 -17.38
C VAL A 43 10.51 3.56 -17.87
N LYS A 44 10.82 4.68 -17.20
CA LYS A 44 10.30 5.99 -17.58
C LYS A 44 10.92 6.56 -18.86
N GLN A 45 12.21 6.31 -19.07
CA GLN A 45 12.90 6.72 -20.28
C GLN A 45 12.34 5.97 -21.49
N VAL A 46 12.10 4.66 -21.34
CA VAL A 46 11.55 3.84 -22.42
C VAL A 46 10.16 4.32 -22.83
N ILE A 47 9.27 4.58 -21.88
CA ILE A 47 7.93 5.10 -22.22
C ILE A 47 8.01 6.48 -22.86
N GLU A 48 8.87 7.38 -22.38
CA GLU A 48 9.07 8.70 -23.00
C GLU A 48 9.52 8.57 -24.46
N LEU A 49 10.52 7.72 -24.75
CA LEU A 49 11.01 7.53 -26.11
C LEU A 49 9.99 6.83 -27.01
N ALA A 50 9.27 5.83 -26.49
CA ALA A 50 8.30 5.07 -27.27
C ALA A 50 6.99 5.83 -27.55
N THR A 51 6.64 6.81 -26.73
CA THR A 51 5.36 7.53 -26.84
C THR A 51 5.50 9.03 -27.14
N GLY A 52 6.70 9.60 -26.98
CA GLY A 52 6.92 11.05 -27.01
C GLY A 52 6.34 11.81 -25.82
N ALA A 53 5.69 11.11 -24.87
CA ALA A 53 5.08 11.74 -23.71
C ALA A 53 6.12 12.10 -22.64
N ARG A 54 6.01 13.29 -22.06
CA ARG A 54 6.93 13.76 -21.01
C ARG A 54 6.78 12.95 -19.71
N ARG A 55 7.90 12.64 -19.07
CA ARG A 55 7.98 11.83 -17.81
C ARG A 55 7.06 12.22 -16.65
N PRO A 56 6.67 13.50 -16.44
CA PRO A 56 5.74 13.84 -15.37
C PRO A 56 4.32 13.32 -15.61
N ARG A 57 3.96 13.00 -16.86
CA ARG A 57 2.61 12.54 -17.22
C ARG A 57 2.30 11.13 -16.71
N PHE A 58 3.32 10.33 -16.37
CA PHE A 58 3.15 8.95 -15.91
C PHE A 58 4.09 8.60 -14.75
N ILE A 59 3.62 7.70 -13.88
CA ILE A 59 4.39 7.18 -12.74
C ILE A 59 5.13 5.88 -13.10
N SER A 60 6.23 5.59 -12.42
CA SER A 60 7.14 4.47 -12.76
C SER A 60 6.45 3.11 -12.71
N THR A 61 5.49 2.94 -11.79
CA THR A 61 4.70 1.71 -11.63
C THR A 61 3.81 1.45 -12.84
N SER A 62 3.17 2.49 -13.39
CA SER A 62 2.37 2.39 -14.62
C SER A 62 3.25 2.07 -15.82
N ALA A 63 4.41 2.74 -15.94
CA ALA A 63 5.38 2.46 -16.99
C ALA A 63 5.89 1.00 -16.95
N ARG A 64 6.20 0.49 -15.75
CA ARG A 64 6.59 -0.91 -15.54
C ARG A 64 5.49 -1.87 -16.00
N ARG A 65 4.25 -1.62 -15.59
CA ARG A 65 3.11 -2.46 -15.97
C ARG A 65 2.89 -2.47 -17.48
N TRP A 66 2.92 -1.32 -18.13
CA TRP A 66 2.74 -1.24 -19.59
C TRP A 66 3.80 -1.99 -20.38
N LEU A 67 5.05 -1.96 -19.91
CA LEU A 67 6.15 -2.69 -20.55
C LEU A 67 6.05 -4.20 -20.29
N GLN A 68 5.59 -4.61 -19.10
CA GLN A 68 5.30 -6.01 -18.80
C GLN A 68 4.13 -6.55 -19.63
N ASP A 69 3.08 -5.74 -19.84
CA ASP A 69 1.90 -6.10 -20.63
C ASP A 69 2.19 -6.22 -22.15
N VAL A 70 3.37 -5.81 -22.60
CA VAL A 70 3.86 -6.03 -23.98
C VAL A 70 5.05 -7.00 -23.99
N ASP A 71 5.12 -7.92 -23.02
CA ASP A 71 6.09 -9.01 -22.92
C ASP A 71 7.56 -8.60 -22.74
N PHE A 72 7.84 -7.39 -22.22
CA PHE A 72 9.19 -7.07 -21.77
C PHE A 72 9.45 -7.55 -20.34
N THR A 73 10.67 -8.02 -20.11
CA THR A 73 11.14 -8.37 -18.76
C THR A 73 11.41 -7.09 -17.97
N VAL A 74 10.70 -6.90 -16.85
CA VAL A 74 10.83 -5.73 -15.98
C VAL A 74 11.30 -6.12 -14.58
N GLY A 75 12.02 -5.23 -13.91
CA GLY A 75 12.52 -5.48 -12.56
C GLY A 75 12.61 -4.22 -11.70
N SER A 76 12.97 -4.43 -10.43
CA SER A 76 13.26 -3.39 -9.45
C SER A 76 14.61 -3.66 -8.78
N GLY A 77 15.34 -2.61 -8.41
CA GLY A 77 16.65 -2.67 -7.74
C GLY A 77 17.73 -1.85 -8.47
N GLY A 78 18.46 -1.02 -7.72
CA GLY A 78 19.57 -0.20 -8.20
C GLY A 78 20.89 -0.96 -8.28
N THR A 79 21.54 -0.85 -9.44
CA THR A 79 22.96 -1.09 -9.76
C THR A 79 23.61 -2.44 -9.40
N VAL A 80 23.67 -3.36 -10.39
CA VAL A 80 24.91 -4.12 -10.65
C VAL A 80 25.15 -4.16 -12.17
N ILE A 81 26.36 -3.77 -12.53
CA ILE A 81 26.96 -3.66 -13.87
C ILE A 81 26.83 -4.99 -14.65
N SER A 82 26.23 -4.97 -15.84
CA SER A 82 26.26 -6.10 -16.78
C SER A 82 27.66 -6.28 -17.39
N ARG A 83 28.26 -7.46 -17.21
CA ARG A 83 29.25 -8.02 -18.16
C ARG A 83 28.63 -9.26 -18.82
N GLY A 84 28.82 -9.34 -20.13
CA GLY A 84 28.11 -10.24 -21.05
C GLY A 84 28.17 -11.73 -20.75
N ALA A 85 27.14 -12.42 -21.26
CA ALA A 85 26.89 -13.83 -21.11
C ALA A 85 27.86 -14.70 -21.95
N GLY A 86 28.73 -15.42 -21.25
CA GLY A 86 29.17 -16.75 -21.66
C GLY A 86 28.47 -17.78 -20.75
N PRO A 87 28.38 -19.07 -21.14
CA PRO A 87 27.66 -20.08 -20.38
C PRO A 87 28.31 -20.26 -18.99
N ARG A 88 27.67 -19.71 -17.96
CA ARG A 88 28.12 -19.83 -16.58
C ARG A 88 27.60 -21.13 -15.99
N VAL A 89 28.53 -22.07 -15.81
CA VAL A 89 28.46 -23.07 -14.74
C VAL A 89 28.01 -22.35 -13.46
N ARG A 90 26.87 -22.76 -12.88
CA ARG A 90 26.38 -22.24 -11.59
C ARG A 90 27.35 -22.66 -10.50
N THR A 91 28.38 -21.86 -10.30
CA THR A 91 29.04 -21.76 -8.99
C THR A 91 28.15 -20.86 -8.16
N SER A 92 27.54 -21.41 -7.10
CA SER A 92 26.87 -20.61 -6.08
C SER A 92 27.87 -19.61 -5.55
N ALA A 93 27.69 -18.33 -5.89
CA ALA A 93 28.37 -17.28 -5.16
C ALA A 93 28.01 -17.48 -3.68
N PRO A 94 28.98 -17.39 -2.74
CA PRO A 94 28.66 -17.48 -1.34
C PRO A 94 27.60 -16.44 -1.03
N ASP A 95 26.54 -16.86 -0.35
CA ASP A 95 25.55 -15.97 0.22
C ASP A 95 26.31 -14.92 1.03
N ARG A 96 26.33 -13.67 0.53
CA ARG A 96 26.96 -12.55 1.21
C ARG A 96 25.97 -11.97 2.22
N SER A 97 25.31 -12.83 2.98
CA SER A 97 24.58 -12.41 4.16
C SER A 97 25.60 -11.80 5.11
N VAL A 98 25.41 -10.50 5.39
CA VAL A 98 26.22 -9.82 6.39
C VAL A 98 25.69 -10.25 7.74
N ASP A 99 26.57 -10.81 8.55
CA ASP A 99 26.28 -11.16 9.93
C ASP A 99 25.93 -9.87 10.71
N PRO A 100 24.66 -9.67 11.14
CA PRO A 100 24.24 -8.44 11.79
C PRO A 100 24.99 -8.17 13.10
N THR A 101 25.57 -9.21 13.73
CA THR A 101 26.37 -9.06 14.96
C THR A 101 27.71 -8.38 14.74
N LYS A 102 28.14 -8.23 13.47
CA LYS A 102 29.40 -7.59 13.08
C LYS A 102 29.21 -6.15 12.58
N LEU A 103 27.97 -5.66 12.55
CA LEU A 103 27.68 -4.29 12.17
C LEU A 103 27.94 -3.34 13.34
N GLU A 104 28.46 -2.16 13.03
CA GLU A 104 28.63 -1.09 14.01
C GLU A 104 27.28 -0.43 14.28
N GLU A 105 26.96 -0.25 15.56
CA GLU A 105 25.80 0.53 15.99
C GLU A 105 26.07 2.02 15.72
N ILE A 106 25.28 2.62 14.83
CA ILE A 106 25.41 4.04 14.46
C ILE A 106 24.48 4.91 15.30
N ASP A 107 23.27 4.43 15.57
CA ASP A 107 22.24 5.12 16.33
C ASP A 107 21.20 4.13 16.87
N ALA A 108 20.49 4.50 17.94
CA ALA A 108 19.43 3.72 18.54
C ALA A 108 18.17 4.58 18.68
N VAL A 109 17.03 4.02 18.29
CA VAL A 109 15.74 4.73 18.31
C VAL A 109 14.72 3.90 19.08
N ASP A 110 14.32 4.41 20.24
CA ASP A 110 13.22 3.88 21.05
C ASP A 110 12.01 4.79 20.92
N VAL A 111 10.84 4.21 20.61
CA VAL A 111 9.60 4.97 20.42
C VAL A 111 8.47 4.34 21.22
N LEU A 112 8.00 5.08 22.24
CA LEU A 112 6.73 4.83 22.88
C LEU A 112 5.64 5.65 22.18
N VAL A 113 4.50 5.04 21.86
CA VAL A 113 3.35 5.73 21.26
C VAL A 113 2.13 5.51 22.14
N ALA A 114 1.43 6.59 22.51
CA ALA A 114 0.27 6.55 23.39
C ALA A 114 -0.87 7.39 22.84
N PHE A 115 -2.09 6.84 22.89
CA PHE A 115 -3.32 7.55 22.56
C PHE A 115 -4.51 6.87 23.23
N VAL A 116 -5.64 7.58 23.30
CA VAL A 116 -6.87 7.08 23.91
C VAL A 116 -7.95 6.97 22.84
N TRP A 117 -8.65 5.82 22.82
CA TRP A 117 -9.83 5.62 22.00
C TRP A 117 -11.05 6.30 22.62
N LEU A 118 -11.63 7.24 21.90
CA LEU A 118 -12.87 7.93 22.25
C LEU A 118 -14.03 7.25 21.53
N GLY A 119 -15.01 6.72 22.27
CA GLY A 119 -16.21 6.11 21.69
C GLY A 119 -17.01 7.13 20.88
N ALA A 120 -17.19 6.87 19.59
CA ALA A 120 -17.94 7.73 18.67
C ALA A 120 -19.39 7.28 18.47
N GLY A 121 -19.72 6.04 18.84
CA GLY A 121 -21.07 5.47 18.73
C GLY A 121 -21.12 4.22 17.86
N ALA A 122 -22.33 3.72 17.60
CA ALA A 122 -22.53 2.53 16.77
C ALA A 122 -22.59 2.88 15.27
N VAL A 123 -22.12 1.97 14.43
CA VAL A 123 -22.38 1.98 12.98
C VAL A 123 -23.63 1.15 12.72
N LEU A 124 -24.57 1.70 11.97
CA LEU A 124 -25.86 1.08 11.66
C LEU A 124 -26.03 0.88 10.15
N LEU A 125 -27.07 0.17 9.74
CA LEU A 125 -27.55 0.21 8.36
C LEU A 125 -28.75 1.16 8.28
N ASP A 126 -28.76 2.01 7.26
CA ASP A 126 -29.93 2.83 6.93
C ASP A 126 -31.00 2.03 6.15
N THR A 127 -32.09 2.69 5.77
CA THR A 127 -33.21 2.07 5.03
C THR A 127 -32.82 1.55 3.65
N GLU A 128 -31.67 1.95 3.10
CA GLU A 128 -31.12 1.44 1.83
C GLU A 128 -30.05 0.36 2.06
N SER A 129 -29.95 -0.19 3.29
CA SER A 129 -28.93 -1.15 3.69
C SER A 129 -27.51 -0.62 3.56
N LEU A 130 -27.30 0.70 3.74
CA LEU A 130 -25.98 1.31 3.67
C LEU A 130 -25.43 1.64 5.05
N PRO A 131 -24.09 1.58 5.22
CA PRO A 131 -23.46 1.99 6.46
C PRO A 131 -23.79 3.44 6.84
N GLN A 132 -24.43 3.63 7.98
CA GLN A 132 -24.66 4.91 8.62
C GLN A 132 -23.72 5.03 9.82
N PHE A 133 -22.80 5.99 9.74
CA PHE A 133 -21.82 6.26 10.79
C PHE A 133 -22.30 7.39 11.72
N PRO A 134 -21.86 7.41 12.99
CA PRO A 134 -22.09 8.56 13.86
C PRO A 134 -21.35 9.79 13.33
N ALA A 135 -21.76 10.97 13.78
CA ALA A 135 -21.09 12.22 13.40
C ALA A 135 -19.66 12.24 13.95
N LEU A 136 -18.68 12.46 13.07
CA LEU A 136 -17.27 12.55 13.40
C LEU A 136 -16.72 13.97 13.17
N PRO A 137 -15.66 14.37 13.89
CA PRO A 137 -14.99 15.64 13.63
C PRO A 137 -14.25 15.62 12.29
N ARG A 138 -14.10 16.81 11.69
CA ARG A 138 -13.23 17.03 10.51
C ARG A 138 -11.80 17.29 10.94
N LEU A 139 -11.21 16.29 11.59
CA LEU A 139 -9.84 16.34 12.10
C LEU A 139 -9.04 15.14 11.57
N PRO A 140 -7.71 15.28 11.47
CA PRO A 140 -6.86 14.11 11.30
C PRO A 140 -6.89 13.23 12.55
N GLY A 141 -6.81 11.92 12.36
CA GLY A 141 -6.82 10.98 13.47
C GLY A 141 -6.82 9.52 13.05
N LEU A 142 -6.94 8.66 14.05
CA LEU A 142 -7.20 7.24 13.92
C LEU A 142 -8.68 6.95 14.14
N TYR A 143 -9.14 5.83 13.60
CA TYR A 143 -10.44 5.26 13.93
C TYR A 143 -10.33 3.74 14.08
N ARG A 144 -11.16 3.19 14.95
CA ARG A 144 -11.29 1.75 15.20
C ARG A 144 -12.75 1.36 15.05
N MET A 145 -13.02 0.38 14.20
CA MET A 145 -14.30 -0.32 14.16
C MET A 145 -14.14 -1.66 14.85
N ASP A 146 -15.05 -1.92 15.78
CA ASP A 146 -15.06 -3.10 16.63
C ASP A 146 -16.30 -3.90 16.30
N PHE A 147 -16.10 -5.07 15.69
CA PHE A 147 -17.14 -5.95 15.18
C PHE A 147 -17.69 -6.88 16.28
N GLY A 148 -17.20 -6.74 17.52
CA GLY A 148 -17.59 -7.62 18.63
C GLY A 148 -16.93 -8.99 18.55
N LEU A 149 -17.48 -9.93 19.33
CA LEU A 149 -17.05 -11.31 19.41
C LEU A 149 -17.76 -12.15 18.33
N ASP A 150 -17.03 -13.04 17.68
CA ASP A 150 -17.62 -14.10 16.85
C ASP A 150 -17.96 -15.35 17.69
N GLY A 151 -18.43 -16.40 17.02
CA GLY A 151 -18.84 -17.66 17.65
C GLY A 151 -17.71 -18.41 18.37
N GLU A 152 -16.45 -18.07 18.10
CA GLU A 152 -15.26 -18.62 18.75
C GLU A 152 -14.73 -17.70 19.86
N ALA A 153 -15.52 -16.69 20.25
CA ALA A 153 -15.13 -15.64 21.20
C ALA A 153 -13.90 -14.83 20.75
N ILE A 154 -13.65 -14.72 19.44
CA ILE A 154 -12.59 -13.89 18.88
C ILE A 154 -13.14 -12.50 18.60
N ARG A 155 -12.52 -11.49 19.20
CA ARG A 155 -12.92 -10.09 19.01
C ARG A 155 -12.28 -9.51 17.76
N THR A 156 -13.10 -9.06 16.81
CA THR A 156 -12.62 -8.59 15.52
C THR A 156 -12.59 -7.06 15.44
N PHE A 157 -11.45 -6.50 15.01
CA PHE A 157 -11.25 -5.06 14.86
C PHE A 157 -10.79 -4.69 13.45
N TYR A 158 -11.10 -3.47 13.04
CA TYR A 158 -10.42 -2.80 11.95
C TYR A 158 -9.94 -1.44 12.44
N VAL A 159 -8.66 -1.14 12.22
CA VAL A 159 -8.06 0.16 12.53
C VAL A 159 -7.68 0.87 11.25
N GLY A 160 -7.86 2.18 11.19
CA GLY A 160 -7.32 2.98 10.10
C GLY A 160 -6.99 4.40 10.52
N GLU A 161 -6.32 5.11 9.62
CA GLU A 161 -6.05 6.54 9.74
C GLU A 161 -6.73 7.38 8.66
N ALA A 162 -6.96 8.65 8.99
CA ALA A 162 -7.43 9.62 8.02
C ALA A 162 -6.90 11.03 8.34
N VAL A 163 -6.71 11.83 7.29
CA VAL A 163 -6.57 13.29 7.42
C VAL A 163 -7.88 13.99 7.78
N ASP A 164 -9.01 13.33 7.53
CA ASP A 164 -10.36 13.81 7.80
C ASP A 164 -11.24 12.59 8.12
N LEU A 165 -11.52 12.40 9.42
CA LEU A 165 -12.31 11.28 9.93
C LEU A 165 -13.74 11.28 9.39
N ALA A 166 -14.40 12.45 9.34
CA ALA A 166 -15.76 12.57 8.80
C ALA A 166 -15.83 12.18 7.32
N ARG A 167 -14.86 12.61 6.51
CA ARG A 167 -14.77 12.22 5.10
C ARG A 167 -14.50 10.73 4.95
N ARG A 168 -13.66 10.15 5.81
CA ARG A 168 -13.33 8.71 5.77
C ARG A 168 -14.57 7.84 5.91
N SER A 169 -15.46 8.13 6.85
CA SER A 169 -16.74 7.42 7.02
C SER A 169 -17.64 7.52 5.79
N ARG A 170 -17.70 8.71 5.15
CA ARG A 170 -18.46 8.88 3.90
C ARG A 170 -17.90 8.01 2.77
N ASN A 171 -16.57 7.92 2.66
CA ASN A 171 -15.92 7.08 1.65
C ASN A 171 -16.33 5.60 1.79
N TYR A 172 -16.42 5.08 3.03
CA TYR A 172 -16.91 3.73 3.25
C TYR A 172 -18.38 3.58 2.87
N ARG A 173 -19.26 4.49 3.30
CA ARG A 173 -20.68 4.44 2.92
C ARG A 173 -20.89 4.44 1.40
N GLN A 174 -20.10 5.22 0.66
CA GLN A 174 -20.25 5.40 -0.79
C GLN A 174 -19.58 4.32 -1.65
N ALA A 175 -18.79 3.41 -1.06
CA ALA A 175 -18.00 2.41 -1.79
C ALA A 175 -18.81 1.19 -2.29
N LYS A 176 -19.97 1.45 -2.93
CA LYS A 176 -20.89 0.42 -3.43
C LYS A 176 -20.45 -0.22 -4.76
N SER A 177 -19.77 0.52 -5.63
CA SER A 177 -19.48 0.10 -7.00
C SER A 177 -18.21 -0.74 -7.10
N ASP A 178 -18.27 -1.81 -7.89
CA ASP A 178 -17.12 -2.67 -8.17
C ASP A 178 -16.12 -2.06 -9.17
N ASN A 179 -16.45 -0.93 -9.83
CA ASN A 179 -15.65 -0.28 -10.88
C ASN A 179 -14.66 0.79 -10.36
N SER A 180 -14.36 0.84 -9.06
CA SER A 180 -13.44 1.83 -8.49
C SER A 180 -12.11 1.21 -8.03
N SER A 181 -11.02 1.97 -8.22
CA SER A 181 -9.66 1.67 -7.73
C SER A 181 -9.52 1.68 -6.20
N GLN A 182 -10.60 1.97 -5.45
CA GLN A 182 -10.58 2.07 -3.98
C GLN A 182 -10.86 0.72 -3.30
N HIS A 183 -9.97 -0.26 -3.53
CA HIS A 183 -10.12 -1.64 -3.03
C HIS A 183 -10.37 -1.73 -1.52
N THR A 184 -9.62 -0.99 -0.70
CA THR A 184 -9.81 -0.99 0.77
C THR A 184 -11.18 -0.49 1.17
N ASN A 185 -11.69 0.57 0.52
CA ASN A 185 -12.98 1.15 0.90
C ASN A 185 -14.12 0.19 0.61
N ARG A 186 -14.05 -0.49 -0.54
CA ARG A 186 -15.01 -1.52 -0.93
C ARG A 186 -14.97 -2.73 -0.03
N ARG A 187 -13.78 -3.25 0.28
CA ARG A 187 -13.62 -4.39 1.19
C ARG A 187 -14.27 -4.09 2.52
N ILE A 188 -13.89 -2.98 3.14
CA ILE A 188 -14.43 -2.58 4.45
C ILE A 188 -15.93 -2.26 4.38
N HIS A 189 -16.42 -1.67 3.29
CA HIS A 189 -17.87 -1.52 3.07
C HIS A 189 -18.59 -2.87 3.09
N LYS A 190 -18.08 -3.87 2.34
CA LYS A 190 -18.65 -5.22 2.29
C LYS A 190 -18.62 -5.89 3.67
N GLU A 191 -17.52 -5.78 4.41
CA GLU A 191 -17.42 -6.30 5.78
C GLU A 191 -18.49 -5.68 6.70
N ILE A 192 -18.65 -4.35 6.67
CA ILE A 192 -19.64 -3.65 7.50
C ILE A 192 -21.07 -4.12 7.16
N VAL A 193 -21.42 -4.12 5.88
CA VAL A 193 -22.77 -4.50 5.43
C VAL A 193 -23.06 -5.96 5.74
N SER A 194 -22.12 -6.86 5.47
CA SER A 194 -22.26 -8.29 5.74
C SER A 194 -22.45 -8.55 7.23
N HIS A 195 -21.63 -7.94 8.09
CA HIS A 195 -21.68 -8.14 9.53
C HIS A 195 -22.98 -7.60 10.15
N LEU A 196 -23.36 -6.36 9.82
CA LEU A 196 -24.59 -5.76 10.32
C LEU A 196 -25.84 -6.45 9.76
N GLY A 197 -25.82 -6.86 8.49
CA GLY A 197 -26.92 -7.62 7.87
C GLY A 197 -27.11 -9.01 8.48
N GLY A 198 -26.05 -9.61 9.03
CA GLY A 198 -26.09 -10.84 9.81
C GLY A 198 -26.58 -10.66 11.25
N GLY A 199 -26.99 -9.46 11.66
CA GLY A 199 -27.42 -9.14 13.03
C GLY A 199 -26.27 -8.80 13.99
N GLY A 200 -25.05 -8.66 13.48
CA GLY A 200 -23.90 -8.22 14.26
C GLY A 200 -24.01 -6.74 14.67
N SER A 201 -23.11 -6.31 15.56
CA SER A 201 -22.99 -4.91 15.97
C SER A 201 -21.59 -4.40 15.68
N ILE A 202 -21.47 -3.09 15.39
CA ILE A 202 -20.18 -2.44 15.17
C ILE A 202 -20.10 -1.17 16.02
N ALA A 203 -19.12 -1.11 16.93
CA ALA A 203 -18.81 0.10 17.68
C ALA A 203 -17.65 0.86 17.01
N LEU A 204 -17.82 2.17 16.83
CA LEU A 204 -16.80 3.07 16.29
C LEU A 204 -16.15 3.85 17.41
N ALA A 205 -14.81 3.92 17.39
CA ALA A 205 -14.03 4.81 18.22
C ALA A 205 -13.02 5.60 17.38
N ILE A 206 -12.57 6.74 17.89
CA ILE A 206 -11.58 7.59 17.25
C ILE A 206 -10.46 7.97 18.22
N ALA A 207 -9.28 8.31 17.70
CA ALA A 207 -8.23 8.97 18.45
C ALA A 207 -7.73 10.18 17.67
N THR A 208 -7.85 11.37 18.26
CA THR A 208 -7.46 12.66 17.66
C THR A 208 -6.23 13.28 18.32
N THR A 209 -5.68 12.61 19.32
CA THR A 209 -4.45 13.02 20.01
C THR A 209 -3.59 11.78 20.18
N VAL A 210 -2.38 11.84 19.64
CA VAL A 210 -1.34 10.84 19.82
C VAL A 210 -0.14 11.52 20.44
N ARG A 211 0.47 10.84 21.39
CA ARG A 211 1.71 11.24 22.03
C ARG A 211 2.82 10.26 21.73
N TRP A 212 4.05 10.74 21.66
CA TRP A 212 5.23 9.87 21.57
C TRP A 212 6.24 10.18 22.68
N GLY A 213 7.15 9.25 22.94
CA GLY A 213 8.26 9.42 23.88
C GLY A 213 7.79 9.83 25.28
N ASP A 214 8.23 11.01 25.72
CA ASP A 214 7.95 11.61 27.03
C ASP A 214 6.56 12.27 27.15
N GLY A 215 5.73 12.21 26.10
CA GLY A 215 4.37 12.73 26.10
C GLY A 215 4.11 13.88 25.13
N GLU A 216 5.09 14.26 24.31
CA GLU A 216 4.91 15.25 23.24
C GLU A 216 3.77 14.84 22.29
N VAL A 217 2.89 15.79 21.97
CA VAL A 217 1.76 15.57 21.07
C VAL A 217 2.22 15.60 19.61
N LEU A 218 1.98 14.51 18.89
CA LEU A 218 2.28 14.39 17.47
C LEU A 218 1.32 15.23 16.62
N ASP A 219 1.87 15.89 15.60
CA ASP A 219 1.07 16.52 14.55
C ASP A 219 0.47 15.45 13.63
N LEU A 220 -0.81 15.13 13.86
CA LEU A 220 -1.54 14.15 13.06
C LEU A 220 -1.82 14.61 11.63
N ARG A 221 -1.43 15.82 11.19
CA ARG A 221 -1.42 16.13 9.74
C ARG A 221 -0.33 15.36 9.00
N LEU A 222 0.75 15.00 9.69
CA LEU A 222 1.82 14.17 9.15
C LEU A 222 1.33 12.72 8.95
N ARG A 223 1.51 12.20 7.74
CA ARG A 223 1.14 10.81 7.43
C ARG A 223 1.96 9.82 8.24
N SER A 224 3.25 10.09 8.46
CA SER A 224 4.13 9.27 9.29
C SER A 224 3.62 9.14 10.73
N ALA A 225 3.23 10.26 11.36
CA ALA A 225 2.66 10.26 12.71
C ALA A 225 1.40 9.39 12.80
N ARG A 226 0.47 9.54 11.85
CA ARG A 226 -0.74 8.71 11.82
C ARG A 226 -0.45 7.24 11.54
N ARG A 227 0.50 6.94 10.66
CA ARG A 227 0.88 5.56 10.30
C ARG A 227 1.60 4.84 11.43
N LEU A 228 2.48 5.54 12.15
CA LEU A 228 3.12 5.03 13.36
C LEU A 228 2.05 4.60 14.39
N ALA A 229 1.08 5.47 14.65
CA ALA A 229 0.02 5.20 15.62
C ALA A 229 -0.99 4.13 15.15
N GLU A 230 -1.34 4.12 13.87
CA GLU A 230 -2.16 3.06 13.24
C GLU A 230 -1.47 1.70 13.37
N ASN A 231 -0.19 1.60 12.98
CA ASN A 231 0.56 0.34 13.03
C ASN A 231 0.74 -0.14 14.47
N ALA A 232 0.98 0.75 15.42
CA ALA A 232 1.02 0.39 16.84
C ALA A 232 -0.31 -0.23 17.32
N ALA A 233 -1.45 0.35 16.91
CA ALA A 233 -2.77 -0.20 17.23
C ALA A 233 -3.04 -1.56 16.56
N VAL A 234 -2.66 -1.71 15.29
CA VAL A 234 -2.84 -2.95 14.52
C VAL A 234 -2.00 -4.06 15.11
N LEU A 235 -0.72 -3.81 15.38
CA LEU A 235 0.19 -4.77 15.99
C LEU A 235 -0.31 -5.22 17.36
N LEU A 236 -0.78 -4.28 18.19
CA LEU A 236 -1.38 -4.62 19.49
C LEU A 236 -2.60 -5.56 19.32
N ALA A 237 -3.48 -5.28 18.34
CA ALA A 237 -4.64 -6.12 18.07
C ALA A 237 -4.29 -7.49 17.44
N GLN A 238 -3.15 -7.63 16.77
CA GLN A 238 -2.69 -8.90 16.20
C GLN A 238 -1.93 -9.77 17.21
N THR A 239 -1.23 -9.14 18.15
CA THR A 239 -0.44 -9.83 19.19
C THR A 239 -1.25 -10.20 20.42
N GLN A 240 -2.41 -9.57 20.63
CA GLN A 240 -3.26 -9.86 21.77
C GLN A 240 -4.04 -11.17 21.56
N PRO A 241 -4.02 -12.11 22.54
CA PRO A 241 -4.83 -13.32 22.45
C PRO A 241 -6.33 -13.01 22.38
N GLY A 242 -7.07 -13.78 21.59
CA GLY A 242 -8.52 -13.63 21.46
C GLY A 242 -8.95 -12.42 20.63
N THR A 243 -8.04 -11.78 19.89
CA THR A 243 -8.36 -10.68 18.99
C THR A 243 -7.90 -10.95 17.56
N ARG A 244 -8.63 -10.42 16.59
CA ARG A 244 -8.30 -10.48 15.16
C ARG A 244 -8.38 -9.09 14.55
N ALA A 245 -7.34 -8.68 13.82
CA ALA A 245 -7.38 -7.47 13.02
C ALA A 245 -7.78 -7.80 11.56
N LEU A 246 -8.75 -7.05 11.02
CA LEU A 246 -9.13 -7.09 9.59
C LEU A 246 -8.18 -6.30 8.69
N ASN A 247 -7.20 -5.62 9.30
CA ASN A 247 -6.10 -4.99 8.58
C ASN A 247 -5.33 -6.07 7.83
N ILE A 248 -5.07 -5.83 6.54
CA ILE A 248 -4.25 -6.74 5.73
C ILE A 248 -2.84 -6.16 5.76
N ASP A 249 -1.92 -6.85 6.42
CA ASP A 249 -0.50 -6.61 6.20
C ASP A 249 -0.17 -7.12 4.81
N THR A 250 0.07 -6.20 3.89
CA THR A 250 0.20 -6.52 2.47
C THR A 250 1.51 -7.26 2.16
N GLU A 251 2.35 -7.52 3.18
CA GLU A 251 3.71 -8.04 3.03
C GLU A 251 3.94 -9.46 3.57
N LEU A 252 2.97 -10.11 4.23
CA LEU A 252 3.14 -11.47 4.79
C LEU A 252 2.53 -12.61 3.96
N ASN A 253 2.12 -12.35 2.72
CA ASN A 253 1.63 -13.39 1.78
C ASN A 253 2.70 -13.83 0.76
N GLY A 254 3.98 -13.60 1.03
CA GLY A 254 5.09 -14.17 0.27
C GLY A 254 5.82 -15.19 1.14
N ASP A 255 5.85 -16.44 0.69
CA ASP A 255 6.67 -17.54 1.20
C ASP A 255 6.17 -18.27 2.46
N ALA A 256 4.94 -18.77 2.40
CA ALA A 256 4.54 -19.99 3.12
C ALA A 256 4.08 -21.05 2.10
N ASP A 257 5.00 -21.49 1.26
CA ASP A 257 5.04 -22.82 0.63
C ASP A 257 6.27 -22.89 -0.29
N ALA A 258 7.38 -23.39 0.26
CA ALA A 258 8.51 -23.98 -0.46
C ALA A 258 9.19 -25.03 0.43
#